data_AF-A0A2N5XJW2-F1
#
_entry.id   AF-A0A2N5XJW2-F1
#
_cell.length_a   1.000
_cell.length_b   1.000
_cell.length_c   1.000
_cell.angle_alpha   90.00
_cell.angle_beta   90.00
_cell.angle_gamma   90.00
#
_symmetry.space_group_name_H-M   'P 1'
#
loop_
_entity.id
_entity.type
_entity.pdbx_description
1 polymer ?
#
loop_
_entity_poly.entity_id
_entity_poly.type
_entity_poly.pdbx_seq_one_letter_code
_entity_poly.pdbx_strand_id
1 'polypeptide(L)' 'MAVVGEDALAAVHAVRREVFVVEQGVPEEEEWDSYDAGAVHLLATGPDGPVGTARLLHGGVARAKYGLPAGVAALGRVAV' A
#
# COMPACT_ATOMS: atom_id res chain seq x y z
N MET A 1 -6.42 -3.61 14.63
CA MET A 1 -6.42 -2.93 13.32
C MET A 1 -7.71 -2.14 13.24
N ALA A 2 -7.64 -0.81 13.17
CA ALA A 2 -8.81 0.05 13.03
C ALA A 2 -8.96 0.45 11.56
N VAL A 3 -10.20 0.54 11.08
CA VAL A 3 -10.47 1.19 9.80
C VAL A 3 -10.38 2.69 10.03
N VAL A 4 -9.47 3.34 9.32
CA VAL A 4 -9.19 4.77 9.43
C VAL A 4 -9.61 5.47 8.13
N GLY A 5 -10.03 6.73 8.24
CA GLY A 5 -10.64 7.50 7.14
C GLY A 5 -9.64 8.01 6.10
N GLU A 6 -10.11 8.91 5.23
CA GLU A 6 -9.36 9.42 4.06
C GLU A 6 -8.01 10.05 4.42
N ASP A 7 -7.89 10.70 5.58
CA ASP A 7 -6.62 11.27 6.08
C ASP A 7 -5.51 10.20 6.19
N ALA A 8 -5.87 8.97 6.53
CA ALA A 8 -4.91 7.88 6.60
C ALA A 8 -4.46 7.39 5.22
N LEU A 9 -5.31 7.49 4.19
CA LEU A 9 -4.92 7.15 2.82
C LEU A 9 -3.91 8.16 2.27
N ALA A 10 -4.09 9.45 2.57
CA ALA A 10 -3.10 10.47 2.24
C ALA A 10 -1.74 10.19 2.92
N ALA A 11 -1.75 9.79 4.19
CA ALA A 11 -0.54 9.41 4.92
C ALA A 11 0.15 8.17 4.31
N VAL A 12 -0.61 7.15 3.91
CA VAL A 12 -0.08 5.98 3.18
C VAL A 12 0.63 6.41 1.90
N HIS A 13 0.00 7.27 1.10
CA HIS A 13 0.61 7.73 -0.15
C HIS A 13 1.87 8.57 0.09
N ALA A 14 1.87 9.40 1.14
CA ALA A 14 3.04 10.19 1.50
C ALA A 14 4.25 9.30 1.85
N VAL A 15 4.05 8.27 2.68
CA VAL A 15 5.12 7.32 3.06
C VAL A 15 5.63 6.55 1.84
N ARG A 16 4.74 6.05 0.97
CA ARG A 16 5.14 5.35 -0.27
C ARG A 16 5.95 6.24 -1.19
N ARG A 17 5.53 7.50 -1.36
CA ARG A 17 6.24 8.46 -2.20
C ARG A 17 7.64 8.75 -1.66
N GLU A 18 7.78 8.98 -0.36
CA GLU A 18 9.09 9.24 0.24
C GLU A 18 10.03 8.06 0.02
N VAL A 19 9.61 6.85 0.39
CA VAL A 19 10.48 5.66 0.31
C VAL A 19 10.73 5.23 -1.14
N PHE A 20 9.69 5.07 -1.96
CA PHE A 20 9.86 4.50 -3.30
C PHE A 20 10.32 5.54 -4.32
N VAL A 21 9.73 6.74 -4.32
CA VAL A 21 10.05 7.76 -5.34
C VAL A 21 11.28 8.56 -4.94
N VAL A 22 11.32 9.11 -3.72
CA VAL A 22 12.41 10.00 -3.31
C VAL A 22 13.68 9.21 -2.97
N GLU A 23 13.59 8.20 -2.11
CA GLU A 23 14.77 7.48 -1.63
C GLU A 23 15.25 6.39 -2.62
N GLN A 24 14.34 5.59 -3.17
CA GLN A 24 14.69 4.48 -4.06
C GLN A 24 14.71 4.86 -5.54
N GLY A 25 14.21 6.05 -5.91
CA GLY A 25 14.23 6.54 -7.28
C GLY A 25 13.28 5.82 -8.24
N VAL A 26 12.21 5.19 -7.73
CA VAL A 26 11.14 4.63 -8.56
C VAL A 26 10.40 5.79 -9.26
N PRO A 27 10.22 5.77 -10.58
CA PRO A 27 9.40 6.77 -11.27
C PRO A 27 8.00 6.85 -10.67
N GLU A 28 7.46 8.06 -10.49
CA GLU A 28 6.18 8.26 -9.80
C GLU A 28 5.02 7.57 -10.55
N GLU A 29 5.06 7.56 -11.87
CA GLU A 29 4.13 6.84 -12.73
C GLU A 29 4.19 5.31 -12.60
N GLU A 30 5.30 4.75 -12.11
CA GLU A 30 5.46 3.30 -11.86
C GLU A 30 5.01 2.92 -10.45
N GLU A 31 5.05 3.85 -9.51
CA GLU A 31 4.64 3.58 -8.12
C GLU A 31 3.13 3.41 -8.00
N TRP A 32 2.34 4.13 -8.81
CA TRP A 32 0.89 4.09 -8.79
C TRP A 32 0.33 3.18 -9.89
N ASP A 33 -0.54 2.24 -9.54
CA ASP A 33 -1.21 1.35 -10.49
C ASP A 33 -2.74 1.32 -10.29
N SER A 34 -3.44 0.72 -11.26
CA SER A 34 -4.91 0.63 -11.23
C SER A 34 -5.47 -0.17 -10.05
N TYR A 35 -4.63 -0.91 -9.32
CA TYR A 35 -5.04 -1.73 -8.19
C TYR A 35 -5.01 -0.96 -6.86
N ASP A 36 -4.42 0.24 -6.82
CA ASP A 36 -4.36 1.05 -5.60
C ASP A 36 -5.73 1.47 -5.07
N ALA A 37 -6.66 1.83 -5.96
CA ALA A 37 -8.00 2.26 -5.59
C ALA A 37 -8.85 1.16 -4.91
N GLY A 38 -8.55 -0.11 -5.19
CA GLY A 38 -9.27 -1.26 -4.63
C GLY A 38 -8.49 -2.03 -3.56
N ALA A 39 -7.30 -1.55 -3.18
CA ALA A 39 -6.45 -2.23 -2.21
C ALA A 39 -6.83 -1.90 -0.77
N VAL A 40 -6.51 -2.82 0.15
CA VAL A 40 -6.46 -2.49 1.57
C VAL A 40 -5.10 -1.87 1.85
N HIS A 41 -5.11 -0.63 2.33
CA HIS A 41 -3.91 0.07 2.73
C HIS A 41 -3.71 -0.05 4.24
N LEU A 42 -2.51 -0.45 4.64
CA LEU A 42 -2.11 -0.59 6.03
C LEU A 42 -1.18 0.57 6.38
N LEU A 43 -1.49 1.30 7.44
CA LEU A 43 -0.66 2.37 7.96
C LEU A 43 -0.13 1.99 9.33
N ALA A 44 1.19 1.99 9.49
CA ALA A 44 1.84 1.90 10.79
C ALA A 44 2.09 3.31 11.31
N THR A 45 1.68 3.58 12.55
CA THR A 45 1.86 4.87 13.22
C THR A 45 2.63 4.69 14.52
N GLY A 46 3.64 5.52 14.75
CA GLY A 46 4.33 5.70 16.02
C GLY A 46 3.83 6.92 16.79
N PRO A 47 4.48 7.27 17.92
CA PRO A 47 4.13 8.44 18.73
C PRO A 47 4.15 9.76 17.95
N ASP A 48 5.03 9.87 16.95
CA ASP A 48 5.28 11.10 16.19
C ASP A 48 4.62 11.10 14.80
N GLY A 49 3.81 10.08 14.47
CA GLY A 49 3.09 9.99 13.19
C GLY A 49 3.34 8.71 12.40
N PRO A 50 3.10 8.72 11.07
CA PRO A 50 3.33 7.57 10.19
C PRO A 50 4.78 7.10 10.21
N VAL A 51 5.00 5.79 10.35
CA VAL A 51 6.33 5.15 10.35
C VAL A 51 6.47 4.06 9.30
N GLY A 52 5.41 3.78 8.55
CA GLY A 52 5.45 2.77 7.52
C GLY A 52 4.08 2.45 6.94
N THR A 53 4.09 1.77 5.80
CA THR A 53 2.86 1.34 5.13
C THR A 53 3.06 0.10 4.29
N ALA A 54 1.98 -0.64 4.08
CA ALA A 54 1.93 -1.76 3.15
C ALA A 54 0.60 -1.77 2.40
N ARG A 55 0.62 -2.34 1.20
CA ARG A 55 -0.57 -2.54 0.36
C ARG A 55 -0.96 -4.00 0.36
N LEU A 56 -2.23 -4.33 0.58
CA LEU A 56 -2.76 -5.68 0.54
C LEU A 56 -3.84 -5.82 -0.55
N LEU A 57 -3.62 -6.75 -1.47
CA LEU A 57 -4.62 -7.17 -2.46
C LEU A 57 -5.21 -8.51 -2.04
N HIS A 58 -6.53 -8.65 -2.14
CA HIS A 58 -7.22 -9.89 -1.80
C HIS A 58 -8.33 -10.22 -2.80
N GLY A 59 -8.88 -11.44 -2.71
CA GLY A 59 -10.02 -11.87 -3.51
C GLY A 59 -9.72 -11.93 -5.01
N GLY A 60 -10.70 -11.51 -5.82
CA GLY A 60 -10.61 -11.57 -7.28
C GLY A 60 -9.44 -10.76 -7.86
N VAL A 61 -9.10 -9.63 -7.24
CA VAL A 61 -8.00 -8.76 -7.66
C VAL A 61 -6.64 -9.45 -7.46
N ALA A 62 -6.41 -10.04 -6.28
CA ALA A 62 -5.18 -10.78 -6.01
C ALA A 62 -5.01 -11.99 -6.94
N ARG A 63 -6.11 -12.71 -7.21
CA ARG A 63 -6.11 -13.82 -8.17
C ARG A 63 -5.82 -13.36 -9.59
N ALA A 64 -6.40 -12.25 -10.04
CA ALA A 64 -6.18 -11.72 -11.38
C ALA A 64 -4.73 -11.22 -11.58
N LYS A 65 -4.17 -10.51 -10.59
CA LYS A 65 -2.82 -9.94 -10.68
C LYS A 65 -1.71 -10.96 -10.48
N TYR A 66 -1.88 -11.89 -9.54
CA TYR A 66 -0.80 -12.78 -9.08
C TYR A 66 -1.12 -14.29 -9.23
N GLY A 67 -2.28 -14.67 -9.76
CA GLY A 67 -2.64 -16.08 -9.94
C GLY A 67 -2.89 -16.83 -8.63
N LEU A 68 -3.19 -16.12 -7.54
CA LEU A 68 -3.28 -16.72 -6.20
C LEU A 68 -4.55 -17.56 -5.99
N PRO A 69 -4.48 -18.64 -5.17
CA PRO A 69 -5.64 -19.43 -4.79
C PRO A 69 -6.70 -18.62 -4.02
N ALA A 70 -7.93 -19.14 -4.00
CA ALA A 70 -8.98 -18.57 -3.16
C ALA A 70 -8.57 -18.60 -1.67
N GLY A 71 -8.87 -17.53 -0.94
CA GLY A 71 -8.47 -17.39 0.46
C GLY A 71 -7.05 -16.88 0.69
N VAL A 72 -6.25 -16.70 -0.36
CA VAL A 72 -4.90 -16.12 -0.26
C VAL A 72 -4.93 -14.64 -0.65
N ALA A 73 -4.24 -13.81 0.11
CA ALA A 73 -4.02 -12.40 -0.17
C ALA A 73 -2.54 -12.16 -0.51
N ALA A 74 -2.27 -11.12 -1.30
CA ALA A 74 -0.94 -10.64 -1.60
C ALA A 74 -0.64 -9.39 -0.78
N LEU A 75 0.42 -9.45 0.04
CA LEU A 75 1.04 -8.24 0.58
C LEU A 75 2.05 -7.72 -0.45
N GLY A 76 1.85 -6.50 -0.91
CA GLY A 76 2.75 -5.79 -1.81
C GLY A 76 4.01 -5.30 -1.11
N ARG A 77 4.73 -4.39 -1.77
CA ARG A 77 5.93 -3.76 -1.20
C ARG A 77 5.57 -3.02 0.10
N VAL A 78 6.47 -3.09 1.07
CA VAL A 78 6.39 -2.42 2.36
C VAL A 78 7.34 -1.22 2.31
N ALA A 79 6.85 -0.04 2.69
CA ALA A 79 7.64 1.18 2.84
C ALA A 79 7.80 1.49 4.33
N VAL A 80 9.04 1.69 4.77
CA VAL A 80 9.46 2.02 6.14
C VAL A 80 10.73 2.85 6.11
#